data_AF-A0A6I5EKW8-F1
#
_entry.id   AF-A0A6I5EKW8-F1
#
_cell.length_a   1.000
_cell.length_b   1.000
_cell.length_c   1.000
_cell.angle_alpha   90.00
_cell.angle_beta   90.00
_cell.angle_gamma   90.00
#
_symmetry.space_group_name_H-M   'P 1'
#
loop_
_entity.id
_entity.type
_entity.pdbx_description
1 polymer ?
#
loop_
_entity_poly.entity_id
_entity_poly.type
_entity_poly.pdbx_seq_one_letter_code
_entity_poly.pdbx_strand_id
1 'polypeptide(L)'
;MSDSVSEAEVPPQASATEPAREAAAPEDDPAAPAPLYVARTSTGNAEVDAQLDRLADADHLATDGHVEVYEDVHRGLRDALTALDARPGPPAPPTSYDRRS
;
A
#
# COMPACT_ATOMS: atom_id res chain seq x y z
N MET A 1 -26.52 38.85 52.88
CA MET A 1 -25.18 39.47 52.76
C MET A 1 -24.52 38.83 51.57
N SER A 2 -24.62 39.48 50.41
CA SER A 2 -23.86 39.11 49.22
C SER A 2 -22.42 39.56 49.42
N ASP A 3 -21.46 38.67 49.21
CA ASP A 3 -20.08 39.05 48.97
C ASP A 3 -19.77 38.73 47.51
N SER A 4 -19.22 39.73 46.83
CA SER A 4 -18.83 39.72 45.43
C SER A 4 -17.37 40.18 45.42
N VAL A 5 -16.46 39.31 45.00
CA VAL A 5 -15.10 39.70 44.62
C VAL A 5 -14.95 39.43 43.13
N SER A 6 -14.72 40.53 42.42
CA SER A 6 -14.31 40.60 41.04
C SER A 6 -12.90 40.04 40.87
N GLU A 7 -12.70 39.18 39.88
CA GLU A 7 -11.40 39.04 39.25
C GLU A 7 -11.60 39.25 37.76
N ALA A 8 -11.10 40.40 37.29
CA ALA A 8 -11.03 40.76 35.90
C ALA A 8 -9.57 40.60 35.47
N GLU A 9 -9.30 39.65 34.59
CA GLU A 9 -8.09 39.68 33.77
C GLU A 9 -8.43 39.24 32.34
N VAL A 10 -7.96 40.03 31.39
CA VAL A 10 -8.32 40.05 29.96
C VAL A 10 -7.26 39.24 29.17
N PRO A 11 -7.61 38.51 28.10
CA PRO A 11 -6.69 37.71 27.27
C PRO A 11 -6.00 38.59 26.20
N PRO A 12 -5.26 38.10 25.17
CA PRO A 12 -4.74 36.76 24.86
C PRO A 12 -3.20 36.75 24.59
N GLN A 13 -2.57 35.59 24.69
CA GLN A 13 -1.25 35.36 24.08
C GLN A 13 -1.36 34.17 23.14
N ALA A 14 -1.55 34.48 21.85
CA ALA A 14 -1.16 33.58 20.78
C ALA A 14 0.37 33.51 20.79
N SER A 15 0.92 32.33 21.06
CA SER A 15 2.26 32.01 20.63
C SER A 15 2.25 30.59 20.10
N ALA A 16 2.47 30.50 18.79
CA ALA A 16 2.62 29.27 18.05
C ALA A 16 3.70 28.40 18.69
N THR A 17 3.38 27.12 18.87
CA THR A 17 4.35 26.06 19.11
C THR A 17 3.72 24.78 18.52
N GLU A 18 3.76 24.68 17.19
CA GLU A 18 4.10 23.38 16.62
C GLU A 18 5.56 23.12 17.02
N PRO A 19 5.83 21.97 17.64
CA PRO A 19 6.57 21.01 16.86
C PRO A 19 6.02 19.60 17.03
N ALA A 20 6.48 18.76 16.11
CA ALA A 20 6.36 17.32 16.15
C ALA A 20 4.92 16.83 15.97
N ARG A 21 4.58 16.63 14.70
CA ARG A 21 4.04 15.33 14.27
C ARG A 21 5.01 14.25 14.76
N GLU A 22 4.92 13.92 16.03
CA GLU A 22 5.37 12.65 16.57
C GLU A 22 4.64 11.63 15.71
N ALA A 23 5.35 11.00 14.78
CA ALA A 23 4.86 9.78 14.19
C ALA A 23 4.75 8.81 15.37
N ALA A 24 3.57 8.76 15.98
CA ALA A 24 3.23 7.76 16.97
C ALA A 24 3.59 6.43 16.32
N ALA A 25 4.67 5.81 16.83
CA ALA A 25 4.94 4.42 16.49
C ALA A 25 3.64 3.68 16.78
N PRO A 26 3.11 2.89 15.83
CA PRO A 26 1.89 2.15 16.09
C PRO A 26 2.15 1.33 17.36
N GLU A 27 1.32 1.55 18.37
CA GLU A 27 1.28 0.69 19.54
C GLU A 27 0.93 -0.71 19.01
N ASP A 28 1.91 -1.61 18.95
CA ASP A 28 1.71 -2.99 18.55
C ASP A 28 0.72 -3.64 19.54
N ASP A 29 -0.56 -3.65 19.16
CA ASP A 29 -1.60 -4.34 19.92
C ASP A 29 -1.20 -5.83 20.00
N PRO A 30 -1.06 -6.43 21.21
CA PRO A 30 -0.69 -7.83 21.34
C PRO A 30 -1.71 -8.81 20.73
N ALA A 31 -2.92 -8.33 20.39
CA ALA A 31 -3.93 -9.08 19.65
C ALA A 31 -3.95 -8.77 18.13
N ALA A 32 -3.16 -7.81 17.65
CA ALA A 32 -3.02 -7.53 16.22
C ALA A 32 -2.27 -8.68 15.50
N PRO A 33 -2.60 -8.96 14.24
CA PRO A 33 -1.87 -9.94 13.44
C PRO A 33 -0.39 -9.52 13.35
N ALA A 34 0.51 -10.41 13.75
CA ALA A 34 1.95 -10.16 13.64
C ALA A 34 2.36 -10.15 12.15
N PRO A 35 3.14 -9.14 11.69
CA PRO A 35 3.63 -9.11 10.32
C PRO A 35 4.48 -10.35 10.00
N LEU A 36 4.39 -10.87 8.78
CA LEU A 36 5.13 -12.08 8.39
C LEU A 36 6.63 -11.83 8.12
N TYR A 37 7.07 -10.56 8.06
CA TYR A 37 8.46 -10.12 7.84
C TYR A 37 9.19 -10.82 6.69
N VAL A 38 8.46 -11.27 5.66
CA VAL A 38 9.05 -11.89 4.48
C VAL A 38 9.70 -10.80 3.64
N ALA A 39 11.04 -10.81 3.59
CA ALA A 39 11.79 -9.87 2.77
C ALA A 39 11.38 -10.01 1.29
N ARG A 40 10.78 -8.97 0.71
CA ARG A 40 10.41 -8.93 -0.71
C ARG A 40 11.52 -8.25 -1.50
N THR A 41 12.12 -8.98 -2.44
CA THR A 41 12.99 -8.39 -3.47
C THR A 41 12.10 -7.95 -4.63
N SER A 42 12.28 -6.73 -5.16
CA SER A 42 11.52 -6.26 -6.32
C SER A 42 11.65 -7.25 -7.46
N THR A 43 10.53 -7.64 -8.07
CA THR A 43 10.51 -8.60 -9.17
C THR A 43 11.00 -7.97 -10.48
N GLY A 44 11.01 -6.63 -10.56
CA GLY A 44 11.34 -5.88 -11.77
C GLY A 44 10.15 -5.73 -12.71
N ASN A 45 8.96 -6.20 -12.31
CA ASN A 45 7.70 -5.96 -13.00
C ASN A 45 6.81 -5.06 -12.14
N ALA A 46 6.58 -3.84 -12.61
CA ALA A 46 5.82 -2.83 -11.86
C ALA A 46 4.39 -3.24 -11.51
N GLU A 47 3.73 -4.04 -12.36
CA GLU A 47 2.37 -4.52 -12.09
C GLU A 47 2.38 -5.56 -10.97
N VAL A 48 3.33 -6.51 -10.99
CA VAL A 48 3.50 -7.51 -9.94
C VAL A 48 3.93 -6.85 -8.62
N ASP A 49 4.88 -5.92 -8.68
CA ASP A 49 5.39 -5.21 -7.50
C ASP A 49 4.27 -4.38 -6.83
N ALA A 50 3.40 -3.73 -7.61
CA ALA A 50 2.24 -3.01 -7.06
C ALA A 50 1.23 -3.92 -6.35
N GLN A 51 0.99 -5.13 -6.85
CA GLN A 51 0.11 -6.10 -6.16
C GLN A 51 0.73 -6.63 -4.87
N LEU A 52 2.05 -6.78 -4.83
CA LEU A 52 2.77 -7.18 -3.62
C LEU A 52 2.76 -6.07 -2.56
N ASP A 53 2.86 -4.80 -2.96
CA ASP A 53 2.71 -3.68 -2.05
C ASP A 53 1.30 -3.66 -1.45
N ARG A 54 0.26 -3.85 -2.26
CA ARG A 54 -1.13 -3.94 -1.78
C ARG A 54 -1.35 -5.13 -0.83
N LEU A 55 -0.64 -6.23 -1.02
CA LEU A 55 -0.66 -7.35 -0.09
C LEU A 55 -0.01 -6.99 1.25
N ALA A 56 0.98 -6.09 1.28
CA ALA A 56 1.55 -5.60 2.54
C ALA A 56 0.53 -4.83 3.38
N ASP A 57 -0.40 -4.10 2.74
CA ASP A 57 -1.47 -3.40 3.45
C ASP A 57 -2.41 -4.37 4.21
N ALA A 58 -2.51 -5.63 3.74
CA ALA A 58 -3.31 -6.66 4.40
C ALA A 58 -2.78 -7.03 5.80
N ASP A 59 -1.46 -6.97 6.02
CA ASP A 59 -0.84 -7.25 7.32
C ASP A 59 -1.32 -6.24 8.40
N HIS A 60 -1.83 -5.07 7.98
CA HIS A 60 -2.35 -4.03 8.85
C HIS A 60 -3.88 -4.00 8.96
N LEU A 61 -4.59 -4.83 8.19
CA LEU A 61 -6.05 -4.92 8.23
C LEU A 61 -6.50 -5.88 9.33
N ALA A 62 -7.70 -5.65 9.86
CA ALA A 62 -8.42 -6.67 10.63
C ALA A 62 -8.79 -7.84 9.71
N THR A 63 -8.92 -9.05 10.28
CA THR A 63 -9.16 -10.30 9.53
C THR A 63 -10.37 -10.23 8.59
N ASP A 64 -11.40 -9.47 8.95
CA ASP A 64 -12.60 -9.28 8.12
C ASP A 64 -12.29 -8.58 6.77
N GLY A 65 -11.22 -7.79 6.70
CA GLY A 65 -10.77 -7.11 5.48
C GLY A 65 -9.74 -7.89 4.65
N HIS A 66 -9.20 -9.00 5.17
CA HIS A 66 -8.14 -9.76 4.48
C HIS A 66 -8.65 -10.40 3.19
N VAL A 67 -9.86 -10.95 3.20
CA VAL A 67 -10.41 -11.70 2.07
C VAL A 67 -10.52 -10.83 0.82
N GLU A 68 -11.01 -9.59 0.96
CA GLU A 68 -11.16 -8.67 -0.17
C GLU A 68 -9.82 -8.29 -0.80
N VAL A 69 -8.78 -8.10 0.03
CA VAL A 69 -7.43 -7.82 -0.45
C VAL A 69 -6.81 -9.04 -1.12
N TYR A 70 -6.95 -10.23 -0.53
CA TYR A 70 -6.42 -11.46 -1.13
C TYR A 70 -7.03 -11.77 -2.50
N GLU A 71 -8.34 -11.56 -2.67
CA GLU A 71 -9.03 -11.80 -3.94
C GLU A 71 -8.61 -10.80 -5.02
N ASP A 72 -8.48 -9.53 -4.64
CA ASP A 72 -8.02 -8.48 -5.54
C ASP A 72 -6.57 -8.72 -5.99
N VAL A 73 -5.67 -9.00 -5.04
CA VAL A 73 -4.26 -9.34 -5.32
C VAL A 73 -4.14 -10.59 -6.19
N HIS A 74 -4.94 -11.63 -5.93
CA HIS A 74 -4.94 -12.84 -6.76
C HIS A 74 -5.39 -12.55 -8.19
N ARG A 75 -6.39 -11.69 -8.38
CA ARG A 75 -6.84 -11.29 -9.72
C ARG A 75 -5.76 -10.48 -10.43
N GLY A 76 -5.23 -9.44 -9.78
CA GLY A 76 -4.19 -8.58 -10.35
C GLY A 76 -2.91 -9.35 -10.73
N LEU A 77 -2.47 -10.28 -9.87
CA LEU A 77 -1.30 -11.11 -10.16
C LEU A 77 -1.55 -12.06 -11.34
N ARG A 78 -2.74 -12.66 -11.43
CA ARG A 78 -3.11 -13.52 -12.55
C ARG A 78 -3.10 -12.75 -13.88
N ASP A 79 -3.63 -11.53 -13.88
CA ASP A 79 -3.68 -10.68 -15.07
C ASP A 79 -2.26 -10.27 -15.50
N ALA A 80 -1.41 -9.82 -14.57
CA ALA A 80 -0.02 -9.46 -14.85
C ALA A 80 0.80 -10.64 -15.42
N LEU A 81 0.63 -11.85 -14.85
CA LEU A 81 1.30 -13.05 -15.34
C LEU A 81 0.77 -13.47 -16.72
N THR A 82 -0.53 -13.34 -16.95
CA THR A 82 -1.14 -13.59 -18.27
C THR A 82 -0.59 -12.62 -19.32
N ALA A 83 -0.45 -11.34 -18.98
CA ALA A 83 0.14 -10.33 -19.88
C ALA A 83 1.60 -10.64 -20.22
N LEU A 84 2.37 -11.14 -19.26
CA LEU A 84 3.75 -11.58 -19.49
C LEU A 84 3.85 -12.77 -20.43
N ASP A 85 2.91 -13.71 -20.33
CA ASP A 85 2.81 -14.91 -21.17
C ASP A 85 2.34 -14.56 -22.60
N ALA A 86 1.45 -13.58 -22.72
CA ALA A 86 0.89 -13.14 -24.00
C ALA A 86 1.87 -12.37 -24.90
N ARG A 87 3.10 -12.07 -24.47
CA ARG A 87 4.09 -11.35 -25.27
C ARG A 87 4.38 -12.13 -26.58
N PRO A 88 3.99 -11.63 -27.76
CA PRO A 88 4.21 -12.33 -29.01
C PRO A 88 5.69 -12.56 -29.23
N GLY A 89 6.06 -13.80 -29.55
CA GLY A 89 7.41 -14.12 -30.00
C GLY A 89 7.78 -13.28 -31.24
N PRO A 90 9.08 -13.01 -31.47
CA PRO A 90 9.51 -12.25 -32.64
C PRO A 90 8.91 -12.85 -33.93
N PRO A 91 8.50 -12.01 -34.90
CA PRO A 91 7.85 -12.49 -36.11
C PRO A 91 8.73 -13.54 -36.80
N ALA A 92 8.12 -14.64 -37.24
CA ALA A 92 8.84 -15.69 -37.94
C ALA A 92 9.56 -15.11 -39.17
N PRO A 93 10.81 -15.54 -39.46
CA PRO A 93 11.53 -15.07 -40.63
C PRO A 93 10.77 -15.42 -41.92
N PRO A 94 10.84 -14.58 -42.97
CA PRO A 94 10.14 -14.84 -44.22
C PRO A 94 10.61 -16.15 -44.85
N THR A 95 9.67 -16.98 -45.31
CA THR A 95 9.97 -18.26 -45.95
C THR A 95 10.39 -18.05 -47.42
N SER A 96 11.62 -18.42 -47.76
CA SER A 96 12.24 -18.15 -49.07
C SER A 96 11.74 -19.00 -50.24
N TYR A 97 10.59 -19.69 -50.14
CA TYR A 97 10.17 -20.70 -51.12
C TYR A 97 9.41 -20.18 -52.34
N ASP A 98 9.16 -18.87 -52.44
CA ASP A 98 8.42 -18.28 -53.58
C ASP A 98 9.26 -18.13 -54.87
N ARG A 99 10.57 -18.40 -54.82
CA ARG A 99 11.50 -18.19 -55.94
C ARG A 99 11.71 -19.41 -56.84
N ARG A 100 10.66 -20.20 -57.09
CA ARG A 100 10.67 -21.27 -58.09
C ARG A 100 9.29 -21.45 -58.73
N SER A 101 8.95 -20.58 -59.66
CA SER A 101 7.99 -20.84 -60.75
C SER A 101 8.34 -19.94 -61.93
#